data_AF-A0A430RLB4-F1
#
_entry.id   AF-A0A430RLB4-F1
#
_cell.length_a   1.000
_cell.length_b   1.000
_cell.length_c   1.000
_cell.angle_alpha   90.00
_cell.angle_beta   90.00
_cell.angle_gamma   90.00
#
_symmetry.space_group_name_H-M   'P 1'
#
loop_
_entity.id
_entity.type
_entity.pdbx_description
1 polymer ?
#
loop_
_entity_poly.entity_id
_entity_poly.type
_entity_poly.pdbx_seq_one_letter_code
_entity_poly.pdbx_strand_id
1 'polypeptide(L)'
;MEPHERQIMDLLMNLAVEYFSERIVQRNEGAGRALGRLRNDPDGEGVWLSEFVEAFFREHLLDTPGGACLVLRAYAQRPWSPPEALATATTVGDALQVMAKALFAASLAKRTEEALERALVFGGE
;
A
#
# COMPACT_ATOMS: atom_id res chain seq x y z
N MET A 1 11.17 13.98 -8.95
CA MET A 1 11.59 12.57 -8.94
C MET A 1 12.16 12.27 -10.30
N GLU A 2 13.35 11.68 -10.33
CA GLU A 2 14.03 11.34 -11.57
C GLU A 2 13.32 10.17 -12.30
N PRO A 3 13.45 10.04 -13.63
CA PRO A 3 12.77 8.98 -14.38
C PRO A 3 13.06 7.56 -13.86
N HIS A 4 14.31 7.28 -13.47
CA HIS A 4 14.69 5.96 -12.93
C HIS A 4 14.05 5.67 -11.56
N GLU A 5 13.93 6.67 -10.69
CA GLU A 5 13.25 6.55 -9.40
C GLU A 5 11.76 6.26 -9.59
N ARG A 6 11.14 6.87 -10.60
CA ARG A 6 9.73 6.59 -10.95
C ARG A 6 9.55 5.14 -11.39
N GLN A 7 10.43 4.63 -12.25
CA GLN A 7 10.40 3.24 -12.68
C GLN A 7 10.53 2.26 -11.51
N ILE A 8 11.43 2.56 -10.56
CA ILE A 8 11.58 1.75 -9.33
C ILE A 8 10.29 1.77 -8.51
N MET A 9 9.67 2.95 -8.32
CA MET A 9 8.42 3.06 -7.57
C MET A 9 7.25 2.34 -8.25
N ASP A 10 7.15 2.41 -9.57
CA ASP A 10 6.13 1.68 -10.33
C ASP A 10 6.32 0.16 -10.20
N LEU A 11 7.58 -0.32 -10.27
CA LEU A 11 7.91 -1.72 -10.04
C LEU A 11 7.50 -2.18 -8.63
N LEU A 12 7.91 -1.44 -7.60
CA LEU A 12 7.59 -1.76 -6.20
C LEU A 12 6.07 -1.78 -5.96
N MET A 13 5.34 -0.80 -6.51
CA MET A 13 3.90 -0.74 -6.36
C MET A 13 3.20 -1.91 -7.06
N ASN A 14 3.62 -2.28 -8.26
CA ASN A 14 3.03 -3.41 -8.97
C ASN A 14 3.29 -4.74 -8.24
N LEU A 15 4.51 -4.92 -7.72
CA LEU A 15 4.87 -6.08 -6.91
C LEU A 15 4.03 -6.16 -5.63
N ALA A 16 3.85 -5.04 -4.93
CA ALA A 16 3.01 -4.96 -3.74
C ALA A 16 1.55 -5.33 -4.06
N VAL A 17 1.00 -4.82 -5.16
CA VAL A 17 -0.38 -5.13 -5.59
C VAL A 17 -0.53 -6.62 -5.87
N GLU A 18 0.42 -7.23 -6.59
CA GLU A 18 0.40 -8.67 -6.91
C GLU A 18 0.37 -9.52 -5.64
N TYR A 19 1.36 -9.37 -4.78
CA TYR A 19 1.48 -10.14 -3.54
C TYR A 19 0.34 -9.90 -2.57
N PHE A 20 -0.09 -8.64 -2.42
CA PHE A 20 -1.18 -8.33 -1.52
C PHE A 20 -2.50 -8.92 -2.02
N SER A 21 -2.79 -8.78 -3.31
CA SER A 21 -4.03 -9.31 -3.93
C SER A 21 -4.10 -10.82 -3.78
N GLU A 22 -3.02 -11.54 -4.10
CA GLU A 22 -2.97 -12.99 -3.95
C GLU A 22 -3.24 -13.42 -2.49
N ARG A 23 -2.56 -12.77 -1.54
CA ARG A 23 -2.65 -13.10 -0.12
C ARG A 23 -4.06 -12.87 0.44
N ILE A 24 -4.71 -11.75 0.12
CA ILE A 24 -6.06 -11.48 0.61
C ILE A 24 -7.12 -12.33 -0.10
N VAL A 25 -6.90 -12.71 -1.37
CA VAL A 25 -7.79 -13.65 -2.08
C VAL A 25 -7.74 -15.03 -1.43
N GLN A 26 -6.55 -15.55 -1.13
CA GLN A 26 -6.39 -16.86 -0.47
C GLN A 26 -7.04 -16.86 0.92
N ARG A 27 -6.79 -15.81 1.73
CA ARG A 27 -7.32 -15.71 3.10
C ARG A 27 -8.83 -15.55 3.17
N ASN A 28 -9.42 -14.88 2.20
CA ASN A 28 -10.86 -14.62 2.17
C ASN A 28 -11.61 -15.56 1.23
N GLU A 29 -10.93 -16.62 0.75
CA GLU A 29 -11.50 -17.67 -0.08
C GLU A 29 -12.23 -17.12 -1.32
N GLY A 30 -11.59 -16.16 -2.01
CA GLY A 30 -12.07 -15.60 -3.28
C GLY A 30 -12.01 -14.08 -3.39
N ALA A 31 -11.94 -13.59 -4.63
CA ALA A 31 -11.76 -12.17 -4.96
C ALA A 31 -12.96 -11.29 -4.52
N GLY A 32 -14.19 -11.80 -4.59
CA GLY A 32 -15.38 -11.03 -4.20
C GLY A 32 -15.41 -10.73 -2.70
N ARG A 33 -15.14 -11.75 -1.87
CA ARG A 33 -15.04 -11.60 -0.41
C ARG A 33 -13.85 -10.71 -0.01
N ALA A 34 -12.70 -10.89 -0.66
CA ALA A 34 -11.53 -10.06 -0.44
C ALA A 34 -11.81 -8.58 -0.76
N LEU A 35 -12.43 -8.28 -1.90
CA LEU A 35 -12.79 -6.92 -2.32
C LEU A 35 -13.76 -6.28 -1.33
N GLY A 36 -14.80 -7.01 -0.91
CA GLY A 36 -15.77 -6.52 0.06
C GLY A 36 -15.12 -6.16 1.41
N ARG A 37 -14.20 -7.00 1.90
CA ARG A 37 -13.47 -6.73 3.15
C ARG A 37 -12.50 -5.57 3.02
N LEU A 38 -11.71 -5.52 1.94
CA LEU A 38 -10.77 -4.42 1.68
C LEU A 38 -11.46 -3.06 1.68
N ARG A 39 -12.68 -2.97 1.14
CA ARG A 39 -13.46 -1.72 1.11
C ARG A 39 -14.06 -1.33 2.46
N ASN A 40 -14.46 -2.32 3.25
CA ASN A 40 -15.15 -2.09 4.51
C ASN A 40 -14.17 -1.78 5.65
N ASP A 41 -13.11 -2.58 5.76
CA ASP A 41 -12.09 -2.45 6.78
C ASP A 41 -10.74 -2.99 6.26
N PRO A 42 -9.89 -2.12 5.68
CA PRO A 42 -8.58 -2.51 5.15
C PRO A 42 -7.63 -3.12 6.18
N ASP A 43 -7.85 -2.87 7.48
CA ASP A 43 -7.04 -3.44 8.57
C ASP A 43 -7.80 -4.52 9.34
N GLY A 44 -8.98 -4.89 8.86
CA GLY A 44 -9.78 -5.97 9.40
C GLY A 44 -9.19 -7.36 9.14
N GLU A 45 -9.78 -8.35 9.82
CA GLU A 45 -9.36 -9.74 9.73
C GLU A 45 -9.32 -10.24 8.28
N GLY A 46 -8.20 -10.88 7.91
CA GLY A 46 -7.99 -11.43 6.57
C GLY A 46 -7.47 -10.43 5.54
N VAL A 47 -7.36 -9.13 5.87
CA VAL A 47 -6.78 -8.10 5.00
C VAL A 47 -5.45 -7.58 5.58
N TRP A 48 -5.49 -6.94 6.75
CA TRP A 48 -4.31 -6.41 7.47
C TRP A 48 -3.35 -5.60 6.58
N LEU A 49 -3.89 -4.58 5.89
CA LEU A 49 -3.14 -3.74 4.95
C LEU A 49 -1.93 -3.07 5.61
N SER A 50 -2.11 -2.49 6.79
CA SER A 50 -1.06 -1.77 7.51
C SER A 50 0.10 -2.70 7.89
N GLU A 51 -0.21 -3.94 8.33
CA GLU A 51 0.81 -4.95 8.63
C GLU A 51 1.58 -5.40 7.36
N PHE A 52 0.86 -5.56 6.25
CA PHE A 52 1.49 -5.88 4.97
C PHE A 52 2.44 -4.76 4.53
N VAL A 53 2.01 -3.51 4.60
CA VAL A 53 2.84 -2.35 4.23
C VAL A 53 4.07 -2.23 5.14
N GLU A 54 3.90 -2.48 6.44
CA GLU A 54 5.02 -2.51 7.40
C GLU A 54 6.06 -3.57 7.01
N ALA A 55 5.62 -4.80 6.71
CA ALA A 55 6.51 -5.88 6.29
C ALA A 55 7.18 -5.56 4.94
N PHE A 56 6.41 -5.11 3.96
CA PHE A 56 6.88 -4.74 2.63
C PHE A 56 7.94 -3.62 2.69
N PHE A 57 7.74 -2.63 3.56
CA PHE A 57 8.71 -1.55 3.72
C PHE A 57 10.06 -2.05 4.25
N ARG A 58 10.05 -2.97 5.22
CA ARG A 58 11.28 -3.58 5.74
C ARG A 58 11.97 -4.45 4.70
N GLU A 59 11.21 -5.30 4.01
CA GLU A 59 11.74 -6.22 2.99
C GLU A 59 12.38 -5.49 1.81
N HIS A 60 11.85 -4.32 1.46
CA HIS A 60 12.33 -3.51 0.33
C HIS A 60 13.14 -2.27 0.74
N LEU A 61 13.62 -2.20 1.99
CA LEU A 61 14.46 -1.11 2.53
C LEU A 61 13.83 0.30 2.43
N LEU A 62 12.50 0.37 2.42
CA LEU A 62 11.73 1.61 2.43
C LEU A 62 11.53 2.16 3.84
N ASP A 63 11.83 1.37 4.87
CA ASP A 63 11.79 1.72 6.30
C ASP A 63 12.93 2.65 6.76
N THR A 64 13.74 3.14 5.82
CA THR A 64 14.76 4.16 6.04
C THR A 64 14.25 5.56 5.67
N PRO A 65 14.83 6.66 6.20
CA PRO A 65 14.45 8.02 5.77
C PRO A 65 14.59 8.24 4.26
N GLY A 66 15.61 7.67 3.62
CA GLY A 66 15.80 7.74 2.18
C GLY A 66 14.71 6.99 1.40
N GLY A 67 14.34 5.80 1.88
CA GLY A 67 13.22 5.01 1.35
C GLY A 67 11.88 5.71 1.47
N ALA A 68 11.56 6.27 2.64
CA ALA A 68 10.36 7.08 2.82
C ALA A 68 10.35 8.29 1.87
N CYS A 69 11.47 9.01 1.74
CA CYS A 69 11.57 10.13 0.79
C CYS A 69 11.37 9.70 -0.67
N LEU A 70 11.80 8.50 -1.08
CA LEU A 70 11.49 7.96 -2.40
C LEU A 70 9.97 7.84 -2.59
N VAL A 71 9.27 7.22 -1.64
CA VAL A 71 7.81 7.09 -1.68
C VAL A 71 7.12 8.45 -1.70
N LEU A 72 7.50 9.36 -0.80
CA LEU A 72 6.89 10.69 -0.71
C LEU A 72 7.08 11.51 -2.00
N ARG A 73 8.24 11.42 -2.64
CA ARG A 73 8.49 12.09 -3.92
C ARG A 73 7.60 11.55 -5.04
N ALA A 74 7.20 10.27 -5.00
CA ALA A 74 6.27 9.70 -5.97
C ALA A 74 4.85 10.26 -5.82
N TYR A 75 4.46 10.62 -4.60
CA TYR A 75 3.12 11.11 -4.26
C TYR A 75 3.06 12.61 -3.97
N ALA A 76 4.11 13.39 -4.28
CA ALA A 76 4.23 14.78 -3.88
C ALA A 76 3.08 15.70 -4.36
N GLN A 77 2.38 15.34 -5.45
CA GLN A 77 1.25 16.11 -5.99
C GLN A 77 -0.11 15.55 -5.58
N ARG A 78 -0.15 14.45 -4.82
CA ARG A 78 -1.40 13.81 -4.40
C ARG A 78 -1.99 14.58 -3.21
N PRO A 79 -3.27 14.95 -3.25
CA PRO A 79 -3.97 15.45 -2.06
C PRO A 79 -3.90 14.42 -0.94
N TRP A 80 -3.63 14.89 0.27
CA TRP A 80 -3.42 14.01 1.41
C TRP A 80 -3.95 14.65 2.69
N SER A 81 -4.52 13.81 3.54
CA SER A 81 -4.94 14.14 4.90
C SER A 81 -3.97 13.46 5.87
N PRO A 82 -3.34 14.20 6.79
CA PRO A 82 -2.36 13.63 7.70
C PRO A 82 -3.01 12.60 8.64
N PRO A 83 -2.41 11.42 8.82
CA PRO A 83 -2.89 10.43 9.77
C PRO A 83 -2.64 10.94 11.20
N GLU A 84 -3.49 10.53 12.15
CA GLU A 84 -3.36 10.92 13.56
C GLU A 84 -2.01 10.52 14.16
N ALA A 85 -1.45 9.38 13.75
CA ALA A 85 -0.14 8.89 14.15
C ALA A 85 1.02 9.87 13.83
N LEU A 86 0.80 10.84 12.94
CA LEU A 86 1.80 11.88 12.66
C LEU A 86 1.99 12.80 13.87
N ALA A 87 0.94 13.05 14.65
CA ALA A 87 1.02 13.89 15.84
C ALA A 87 1.87 13.28 16.97
N THR A 88 2.09 11.96 16.91
CA THR A 88 2.91 11.21 17.88
C THR A 88 4.36 11.00 17.43
N ALA A 89 4.73 11.48 16.23
CA ALA A 89 6.08 11.33 15.70
C ALA A 89 7.09 12.13 16.55
N THR A 90 8.18 11.49 16.98
CA THR A 90 9.20 12.12 17.84
C THR A 90 10.38 12.68 17.05
N THR A 91 10.64 12.10 15.87
CA THR A 91 11.72 12.53 14.98
C THR A 91 11.19 12.81 13.57
N VAL A 92 11.98 13.53 12.76
CA VAL A 92 11.70 13.70 11.32
C VAL A 92 11.65 12.34 10.62
N GLY A 93 12.49 11.39 11.02
CA GLY A 93 12.46 10.03 10.48
C GLY A 93 11.12 9.33 10.72
N ASP A 94 10.60 9.42 11.95
CA ASP A 94 9.29 8.86 12.32
C ASP A 94 8.19 9.50 11.47
N ALA A 95 8.20 10.83 11.35
CA ALA A 95 7.22 11.56 10.56
C ALA A 95 7.26 11.13 9.09
N LEU A 96 8.45 11.03 8.48
CA LEU A 96 8.61 10.56 7.10
C LEU A 96 8.06 9.15 6.91
N GLN A 97 8.32 8.25 7.86
CA GLN A 97 7.82 6.86 7.82
C GLN A 97 6.30 6.79 7.93
N VAL A 98 5.70 7.51 8.88
CA VAL A 98 4.24 7.59 9.04
C VAL A 98 3.59 8.11 7.76
N MET A 99 4.14 9.17 7.17
CA MET A 99 3.62 9.74 5.92
C MET A 99 3.75 8.77 4.75
N ALA A 100 4.93 8.17 4.57
CA ALA A 100 5.22 7.29 3.45
C ALA A 100 4.34 6.03 3.48
N LYS A 101 4.22 5.38 4.64
CA LYS A 101 3.40 4.18 4.82
C LYS A 101 1.92 4.49 4.58
N ALA A 102 1.40 5.60 5.12
CA ALA A 102 0.01 5.99 4.91
C ALA A 102 -0.32 6.25 3.42
N LEU A 103 0.56 6.97 2.70
CA LEU A 103 0.39 7.23 1.27
C LEU A 103 0.51 5.96 0.42
N PHE A 104 1.45 5.07 0.79
CA PHE A 104 1.64 3.80 0.10
C PHE A 104 0.44 2.88 0.33
N ALA A 105 -0.03 2.72 1.58
CA ALA A 105 -1.21 1.91 1.93
C ALA A 105 -2.46 2.37 1.17
N ALA A 106 -2.75 3.68 1.16
CA ALA A 106 -3.89 4.23 0.44
C ALA A 106 -3.77 4.06 -1.09
N SER A 107 -2.55 3.97 -1.62
CA SER A 107 -2.31 3.70 -3.05
C SER A 107 -2.46 2.22 -3.38
N LEU A 108 -1.93 1.36 -2.51
CA LEU A 108 -2.00 -0.09 -2.61
C LEU A 108 -3.45 -0.55 -2.54
N ALA A 109 -4.22 -0.11 -1.54
CA ALA A 109 -5.64 -0.43 -1.40
C ALA A 109 -6.41 -0.16 -2.70
N LYS A 110 -6.30 1.07 -3.22
CA LYS A 110 -6.99 1.47 -4.46
C LYS A 110 -6.59 0.60 -5.66
N ARG A 111 -5.29 0.34 -5.86
CA ARG A 111 -4.83 -0.47 -7.00
C ARG A 111 -5.19 -1.94 -6.85
N THR A 112 -5.21 -2.46 -5.62
CA THR A 112 -5.69 -3.81 -5.33
C THR A 112 -7.19 -3.93 -5.56
N GLU A 113 -8.00 -2.94 -5.20
CA GLU A 113 -9.42 -2.92 -5.57
C GLU A 113 -9.59 -3.02 -7.09
N GLU A 114 -8.89 -2.17 -7.86
CA GLU A 114 -8.92 -2.20 -9.32
C GLU A 114 -8.48 -3.57 -9.90
N ALA A 115 -7.48 -4.21 -9.28
CA ALA A 115 -7.01 -5.53 -9.69
C ALA A 115 -8.04 -6.63 -9.41
N LEU A 116 -8.67 -6.63 -8.23
CA LEU A 116 -9.71 -7.59 -7.86
C LEU A 116 -10.98 -7.40 -8.69
N GLU A 117 -11.38 -6.17 -8.98
CA GLU A 117 -12.50 -5.87 -9.88
C GLU A 117 -12.26 -6.44 -11.28
N ARG A 118 -11.07 -6.24 -11.84
CA ARG A 118 -10.70 -6.84 -13.14
C ARG A 118 -10.75 -8.36 -13.07
N ALA A 119 -10.20 -8.97 -12.02
CA ALA A 119 -10.24 -10.41 -11.84
C ALA A 119 -11.68 -10.96 -11.79
N LEU A 120 -12.61 -10.24 -11.14
CA LEU A 120 -14.02 -10.62 -11.09
C LEU A 120 -14.73 -10.48 -12.44
N VAL A 121 -14.36 -9.49 -13.25
CA VAL A 121 -14.95 -9.28 -14.58
C VAL A 121 -14.46 -10.32 -15.59
N PHE A 122 -13.18 -10.72 -15.53
CA PHE A 122 -12.56 -11.60 -16.52
C PHE A 122 -12.41 -13.06 -16.08
N GLY A 123 -12.46 -13.35 -14.79
CA GLY A 123 -12.24 -14.68 -14.20
C GLY A 123 -13.52 -15.35 -13.73
N GLY A 124 -14.64 -15.22 -14.47
CA GLY A 124 -15.95 -15.75 -14.09
C GLY A 124 -15.90 -17.18 -13.54
N GLU A 125 -16.51 -17.34 -12.35
CA GLU A 125 -16.73 -18.54 -11.52
C GLU A 125 -15.80 -19.76 -11.71
#